data_AF-A0A8E4ICR2-F1
#
_entry.id   AF-A0A8E4ICR2-F1
#
_cell.length_a   1.000
_cell.length_b   1.000
_cell.length_c   1.000
_cell.angle_alpha   90.00
_cell.angle_beta   90.00
_cell.angle_gamma   90.00
#
_symmetry.space_group_name_H-M   'P 1'
#
loop_
_entity.id
_entity.type
_entity.pdbx_description
1 polymer ?
#
loop_
_entity_poly.entity_id
_entity_poly.type
_entity_poly.pdbx_seq_one_letter_code
_entity_poly.pdbx_strand_id
1 'polypeptide(L)'
;MSPPTELSDLLAEDLTTPAGAVFGSMALVSWSRIFDNANLSHIIHDQDIPLMETIALDCIEDTDQGLPILPEVELLGTNFAKANPAETSPWQNIIQDNSPRPNDISVPMFIAQGSIDPVVDPKITKQWAVDLCKENPSVFYKVYEGKSHLDVVAPAVKDTLPWIHDRFANTAAPSNCVE
;
A
#
# COMPACT_ATOMS: atom_id res chain seq x y z
N MET A 1 -2.51 -5.13 -8.18
CA MET A 1 -3.73 -4.28 -8.22
C MET A 1 -3.65 -3.36 -7.03
N SER A 2 -3.94 -2.07 -7.20
CA SER A 2 -3.80 -1.02 -6.19
C SER A 2 -2.55 -1.17 -5.31
N PRO A 3 -1.33 -1.20 -5.91
CA PRO A 3 -0.12 -1.48 -5.16
C PRO A 3 0.22 -0.31 -4.22
N PRO A 4 0.53 -0.55 -2.94
CA PRO A 4 1.03 0.50 -2.05
C PRO A 4 2.50 0.81 -2.39
N THR A 5 2.75 1.79 -3.26
CA THR A 5 4.07 2.05 -3.84
C THR A 5 4.94 3.01 -3.03
N GLU A 6 4.42 4.18 -2.68
CA GLU A 6 5.17 5.19 -1.92
C GLU A 6 4.70 5.13 -0.45
N LEU A 7 5.31 4.25 0.35
CA LEU A 7 4.83 3.97 1.71
C LEU A 7 4.97 5.18 2.64
N SER A 8 5.90 6.10 2.39
CA SER A 8 6.04 7.34 3.15
C SER A 8 4.80 8.22 3.02
N ASP A 9 4.34 8.43 1.79
CA ASP A 9 3.18 9.26 1.51
C ASP A 9 1.89 8.55 1.96
N LEU A 10 1.77 7.26 1.64
CA LEU A 10 0.61 6.45 2.04
C LEU A 10 0.44 6.41 3.55
N LEU A 11 1.47 6.06 4.31
CA LEU A 11 1.36 6.03 5.78
C LEU A 11 1.09 7.42 6.35
N ALA A 12 1.71 8.48 5.82
CA ALA A 12 1.45 9.83 6.30
C ALA A 12 -0.02 10.26 6.11
N GLU A 13 -0.64 9.87 5.00
CA GLU A 13 -2.06 10.13 4.74
C GLU A 13 -2.98 9.20 5.54
N ASP A 14 -2.65 7.90 5.58
CA ASP A 14 -3.50 6.84 6.12
C ASP A 14 -3.61 6.86 7.64
N LEU A 15 -2.55 7.25 8.38
CA LEU A 15 -2.54 7.22 9.85
C LEU A 15 -3.66 8.05 10.51
N THR A 16 -4.30 8.94 9.75
CA THR A 16 -5.45 9.74 10.20
C THR A 16 -6.80 9.15 9.79
N THR A 17 -6.82 7.92 9.28
CA THR A 17 -8.01 7.23 8.74
C THR A 17 -8.25 5.89 9.45
N PRO A 18 -9.48 5.34 9.39
CA PRO A 18 -9.75 3.98 9.88
C PRO A 18 -8.95 2.91 9.14
N ALA A 19 -8.70 3.08 7.84
CA ALA A 19 -7.87 2.16 7.07
C ALA A 19 -6.43 2.14 7.57
N GLY A 20 -5.85 3.30 7.89
CA GLY A 20 -4.50 3.36 8.46
C GLY A 20 -4.40 2.93 9.91
N ALA A 21 -5.48 3.02 10.70
CA ALA A 21 -5.54 2.36 12.00
C ALA A 21 -5.32 0.85 11.88
N VAL A 22 -5.88 0.22 10.83
CA VAL A 22 -5.68 -1.20 10.52
C VAL A 22 -4.31 -1.45 9.90
N PHE A 23 -4.07 -0.93 8.68
CA PHE A 23 -2.88 -1.27 7.90
C PHE A 23 -1.60 -0.66 8.48
N GLY A 24 -1.70 0.52 9.11
CA GLY A 24 -0.60 1.12 9.86
C GLY A 24 -0.24 0.28 11.10
N SER A 25 -1.23 -0.26 11.83
CA SER A 25 -0.95 -1.21 12.92
C SER A 25 -0.22 -2.45 12.42
N MET A 26 -0.73 -3.08 11.36
CA MET A 26 -0.09 -4.26 10.77
C MET A 26 1.34 -3.99 10.31
N ALA A 27 1.58 -2.89 9.57
CA ALA A 27 2.90 -2.55 9.05
C ALA A 27 3.89 -2.16 10.17
N LEU A 28 3.51 -1.23 11.05
CA LEU A 28 4.40 -0.70 12.07
C LEU A 28 4.73 -1.74 13.14
N VAL A 29 3.75 -2.54 13.59
CA VAL A 29 3.99 -3.64 14.55
C VAL A 29 4.83 -4.75 13.92
N SER A 30 4.63 -5.06 12.64
CA SER A 30 5.48 -6.02 11.93
C SER A 30 6.94 -5.53 11.88
N TRP A 31 7.16 -4.29 11.47
CA TRP A 31 8.51 -3.71 11.40
C TRP A 31 9.17 -3.56 12.78
N SER A 32 8.43 -3.22 13.84
CA SER A 32 9.00 -3.18 15.19
C SER A 32 9.49 -4.53 15.71
N ARG A 33 8.99 -5.63 15.15
CA ARG A 33 9.44 -7.00 15.48
C ARG A 33 10.65 -7.46 14.66
N ILE A 34 10.90 -6.84 13.50
CA ILE A 34 11.96 -7.23 12.57
C ILE A 34 13.19 -6.32 12.68
N PHE A 35 12.99 -5.02 12.92
CA PHE A 35 14.06 -4.04 13.00
C PHE A 35 14.32 -3.68 14.47
N ASP A 36 15.46 -4.12 15.02
CA ASP A 36 15.80 -4.00 16.46
C ASP A 36 15.75 -2.57 17.01
N ASN A 37 15.92 -1.54 16.15
CA ASN A 37 15.89 -0.13 16.53
C ASN A 37 14.52 0.55 16.32
N ALA A 38 13.54 -0.14 15.75
CA ALA A 38 12.21 0.38 15.44
C ALA A 38 11.26 0.29 16.64
N ASN A 39 11.50 1.13 17.66
CA ASN A 39 10.64 1.18 18.82
C ASN A 39 9.34 1.96 18.53
N LEU A 40 8.19 1.30 18.66
CA LEU A 40 6.87 1.90 18.46
C LEU A 40 6.65 3.11 19.36
N SER A 41 7.17 3.11 20.59
CA SER A 41 7.01 4.24 21.52
C SER A 41 7.72 5.52 21.07
N HIS A 42 8.48 5.51 19.97
CA HIS A 42 9.00 6.74 19.37
C HIS A 42 7.98 7.46 18.48
N ILE A 43 7.00 6.74 17.93
CA ILE A 43 6.03 7.27 16.95
C ILE A 43 4.57 7.08 17.35
N ILE A 44 4.27 6.15 18.25
CA ILE A 44 2.93 5.82 18.76
C ILE A 44 2.81 6.22 20.23
N HIS A 45 1.63 6.68 20.65
CA HIS A 45 1.32 6.85 22.07
C HIS A 45 1.39 5.51 22.82
N ASP A 46 2.09 5.47 23.96
CA ASP A 46 2.38 4.21 24.67
C ASP A 46 1.10 3.44 25.08
N GLN A 47 0.01 4.18 25.33
CA GLN A 47 -1.30 3.63 25.67
C GLN A 47 -2.00 2.91 24.51
N ASP A 48 -1.64 3.23 23.26
CA ASP A 48 -2.27 2.72 22.05
C ASP A 48 -1.55 1.48 21.48
N ILE A 49 -0.29 1.27 21.87
CA ILE A 49 0.55 0.15 21.40
C ILE A 49 -0.13 -1.22 21.62
N PRO A 50 -0.70 -1.57 22.81
CA PRO A 50 -1.32 -2.87 23.01
C PRO A 50 -2.53 -3.12 22.08
N LEU A 51 -3.25 -2.06 21.73
CA LEU A 51 -4.40 -2.15 20.83
C LEU A 51 -3.95 -2.31 19.39
N MET A 52 -2.92 -1.57 18.96
CA MET A 52 -2.27 -1.80 17.66
C MET A 52 -1.73 -3.22 17.54
N GLU A 53 -1.12 -3.78 18.59
CA GLU A 53 -0.66 -5.17 18.60
C GLU A 53 -1.80 -6.17 18.47
N THR A 54 -2.97 -5.89 19.06
CA THR A 54 -4.17 -6.71 18.88
C THR A 54 -4.65 -6.67 17.43
N ILE A 55 -4.81 -5.46 16.86
CA ILE A 55 -5.21 -5.26 15.47
C ILE A 55 -4.24 -5.97 14.51
N ALA A 56 -2.94 -5.90 14.78
CA ALA A 56 -1.91 -6.51 13.94
C ALA A 56 -1.87 -8.05 13.99
N LEU A 57 -2.61 -8.70 14.92
CA LEU A 57 -2.70 -10.16 15.02
C LEU A 57 -3.87 -10.74 14.22
N ASP A 58 -4.81 -9.92 13.76
CA ASP A 58 -5.93 -10.36 12.95
C ASP A 58 -5.57 -10.53 11.47
N CYS A 59 -6.33 -11.38 10.78
CA CYS A 59 -6.25 -11.56 9.33
C CYS A 59 -7.36 -10.77 8.63
N ILE A 60 -7.07 -10.15 7.48
CA ILE A 60 -8.04 -9.43 6.66
C ILE A 60 -7.85 -9.83 5.20
N GLU A 61 -8.52 -10.90 4.78
CA GLU A 61 -8.53 -11.39 3.40
C GLU A 61 -9.79 -10.98 2.63
N ASP A 62 -10.86 -10.65 3.36
CA ASP A 62 -12.14 -10.17 2.81
C ASP A 62 -12.86 -9.23 3.80
N THR A 63 -14.02 -8.73 3.40
CA THR A 63 -14.84 -7.84 4.23
C THR A 63 -15.38 -8.51 5.50
N ASP A 64 -15.60 -9.82 5.46
CA ASP A 64 -16.17 -10.56 6.59
C ASP A 64 -15.12 -10.74 7.69
N GLN A 65 -13.86 -10.93 7.31
CA GLN A 65 -12.72 -10.94 8.23
C GLN A 65 -12.37 -9.56 8.80
N GLY A 66 -12.71 -8.48 8.10
CA GLY A 66 -12.54 -7.10 8.58
C GLY A 66 -13.63 -6.59 9.54
N LEU A 67 -14.75 -7.31 9.71
CA LEU A 67 -15.83 -6.92 10.61
C LEU A 67 -15.47 -7.05 12.10
N PRO A 68 -14.81 -8.15 12.55
CA PRO A 68 -14.45 -8.34 13.95
C PRO A 68 -13.50 -7.29 14.53
N ILE A 69 -12.65 -6.66 13.71
CA ILE A 69 -11.62 -5.69 14.15
C ILE A 69 -12.17 -4.27 14.34
N LEU A 70 -13.41 -4.01 13.91
CA LEU A 70 -14.02 -2.67 13.96
C LEU A 70 -14.07 -2.06 15.38
N PRO A 71 -14.39 -2.81 16.46
CA PRO A 71 -14.38 -2.26 17.81
C PRO A 71 -13.00 -1.75 18.24
N GLU A 72 -11.94 -2.48 17.92
CA GLU A 72 -10.55 -2.11 18.21
C GLU A 72 -10.14 -0.88 17.41
N VAL A 73 -10.52 -0.81 16.13
CA VAL A 73 -10.28 0.36 15.27
C VAL A 73 -11.01 1.60 15.80
N GLU A 74 -12.26 1.45 16.23
CA GLU A 74 -13.03 2.54 16.83
C GLU A 74 -12.39 3.03 18.13
N LEU A 75 -11.92 2.09 18.97
CA LEU A 75 -11.26 2.41 20.23
C LEU A 75 -9.88 3.09 20.03
N LEU A 76 -9.12 2.65 19.03
CA LEU A 76 -7.82 3.24 18.66
C LEU A 76 -8.00 4.66 18.12
N GLY A 77 -9.06 4.87 17.33
CA GLY A 77 -9.33 6.13 16.65
C GLY A 77 -8.25 6.49 15.62
N THR A 78 -8.10 7.79 15.35
CA THR A 78 -7.22 8.31 14.28
C THR A 78 -6.10 9.21 14.80
N ASN A 79 -5.87 9.23 16.12
CA ASN A 79 -4.86 10.06 16.78
C ASN A 79 -3.90 9.21 17.64
N PHE A 80 -3.58 8.00 17.17
CA PHE A 80 -2.68 7.06 17.86
C PHE A 80 -1.20 7.34 17.57
N ALA A 81 -0.90 7.95 16.43
CA ALA A 81 0.44 8.41 16.08
C ALA A 81 0.75 9.75 16.78
N LYS A 82 1.85 9.79 17.55
CA LYS A 82 2.37 11.01 18.19
C LYS A 82 3.49 11.70 17.39
N ALA A 83 4.02 11.02 16.37
CA ALA A 83 4.97 11.58 15.42
C ALA A 83 4.78 10.91 14.05
N ASN A 84 5.10 11.62 12.96
CA ASN A 84 5.06 11.06 11.62
C ASN A 84 6.22 10.07 11.43
N PRO A 85 5.96 8.76 11.19
CA PRO A 85 7.02 7.79 11.00
C PRO A 85 7.86 8.05 9.73
N ALA A 86 7.29 8.68 8.70
CA ALA A 86 8.04 9.06 7.48
C ALA A 86 9.08 10.17 7.73
N GLU A 87 9.04 10.83 8.89
CA GLU A 87 9.96 11.91 9.30
C GLU A 87 10.76 11.55 10.56
N THR A 88 10.54 10.38 11.15
CA THR A 88 11.12 9.98 12.43
C THR A 88 12.15 8.87 12.24
N SER A 89 13.37 9.04 12.76
CA SER A 89 14.38 7.97 12.75
C SER A 89 14.08 6.90 13.82
N PRO A 90 14.28 5.59 13.53
CA PRO A 90 14.76 5.02 12.27
C PRO A 90 13.66 4.69 11.25
N TRP A 91 12.39 4.96 11.59
CA TRP A 91 11.20 4.61 10.81
C TRP A 91 11.25 5.13 9.38
N GLN A 92 11.70 6.36 9.16
CA GLN A 92 11.85 6.96 7.83
C GLN A 92 12.66 6.06 6.90
N ASN A 93 13.82 5.57 7.35
CA ASN A 93 14.69 4.72 6.53
C ASN A 93 14.05 3.35 6.29
N ILE A 94 13.41 2.77 7.31
CA ILE A 94 12.70 1.49 7.17
C ILE A 94 11.60 1.58 6.12
N ILE A 95 10.79 2.64 6.17
CA ILE A 95 9.71 2.88 5.21
C ILE A 95 10.29 3.05 3.79
N GLN A 96 11.34 3.85 3.63
CA GLN A 96 12.00 4.07 2.34
C GLN A 96 12.65 2.80 1.77
N ASP A 97 13.26 1.97 2.61
CA ASP A 97 13.89 0.72 2.17
C ASP A 97 12.87 -0.38 1.83
N ASN A 98 11.65 -0.29 2.37
CA ASN A 98 10.53 -1.20 2.04
C ASN A 98 9.62 -0.65 0.93
N SER A 99 9.90 0.54 0.38
CA SER A 99 9.14 1.11 -0.73
C SER A 99 9.74 0.68 -2.08
N PRO A 100 8.96 0.17 -3.04
CA PRO A 100 9.45 -0.17 -4.37
C PRO A 100 9.99 1.05 -5.11
N ARG A 101 11.25 0.99 -5.53
CA ARG A 101 11.90 2.08 -6.26
C ARG A 101 11.70 1.91 -7.77
N PRO A 102 11.14 2.92 -8.48
CA PRO A 102 10.89 2.80 -9.91
C PRO A 102 12.13 2.44 -10.75
N ASN A 103 13.29 3.00 -10.40
CA ASN A 103 14.55 2.82 -11.13
C ASN A 103 15.16 1.41 -11.02
N ASP A 104 14.69 0.57 -10.09
CA ASP A 104 15.18 -0.80 -9.92
C ASP A 104 14.38 -1.84 -10.74
N ILE A 105 13.32 -1.42 -11.46
CA ILE A 105 12.37 -2.30 -12.13
C ILE A 105 12.43 -2.12 -13.66
N SER A 106 13.05 -3.07 -14.35
CA SER A 106 13.21 -3.06 -15.83
C SER A 106 12.37 -4.11 -16.57
N VAL A 107 11.60 -4.92 -15.85
CA VAL A 107 10.73 -5.95 -16.44
C VAL A 107 9.39 -5.35 -16.90
N PRO A 108 8.67 -5.97 -17.85
CA PRO A 108 7.33 -5.52 -18.21
C PRO A 108 6.38 -5.49 -17.01
N MET A 109 5.57 -4.45 -16.89
CA MET A 109 4.67 -4.23 -15.74
C MET A 109 3.24 -3.92 -16.19
N PHE A 110 2.26 -4.58 -15.56
CA PHE A 110 0.86 -4.20 -15.63
C PHE A 110 0.40 -3.73 -14.26
N ILE A 111 -0.05 -2.49 -14.18
CA ILE A 111 -0.49 -1.84 -12.96
C ILE A 111 -1.97 -1.52 -13.10
N ALA A 112 -2.80 -2.10 -12.23
CA ALA A 112 -4.23 -1.88 -12.18
C ALA A 112 -4.61 -1.10 -10.93
N GLN A 113 -5.48 -0.09 -11.05
CA GLN A 113 -5.90 0.78 -9.95
C GLN A 113 -7.40 1.12 -10.05
N GLY A 114 -8.13 1.09 -8.94
CA GLY A 114 -9.50 1.62 -8.89
C GLY A 114 -9.49 3.14 -8.79
N SER A 115 -10.37 3.86 -9.51
CA SER A 115 -10.33 5.34 -9.52
C SER A 115 -10.87 6.01 -8.26
N ILE A 116 -11.59 5.28 -7.40
CA ILE A 116 -12.15 5.77 -6.13
C ILE A 116 -11.69 4.89 -4.96
N ASP A 117 -10.48 4.34 -5.06
CA ASP A 117 -9.86 3.50 -4.03
C ASP A 117 -9.62 4.32 -2.74
N PRO A 118 -10.26 3.97 -1.61
CA PRO A 118 -10.10 4.70 -0.36
C PRO A 118 -8.97 4.16 0.52
N VAL A 119 -8.25 3.12 0.09
CA VAL A 119 -7.18 2.45 0.85
C VAL A 119 -5.80 2.76 0.26
N VAL A 120 -5.68 2.76 -1.06
CA VAL A 120 -4.44 3.13 -1.75
C VAL A 120 -4.76 4.26 -2.71
N ASP A 121 -4.39 5.50 -2.34
CA ASP A 121 -4.75 6.70 -3.11
C ASP A 121 -4.30 6.54 -4.57
N PRO A 122 -5.23 6.57 -5.55
CA PRO A 122 -4.91 6.43 -6.98
C PRO A 122 -3.88 7.44 -7.50
N LYS A 123 -3.75 8.61 -6.86
CA LYS A 123 -2.76 9.63 -7.23
C LYS A 123 -1.33 9.18 -6.93
N ILE A 124 -1.12 8.50 -5.79
CA ILE A 124 0.19 7.98 -5.39
C ILE A 124 0.63 6.91 -6.40
N THR A 125 -0.22 5.92 -6.67
CA THR A 125 0.06 4.86 -7.67
C THR A 125 0.30 5.45 -9.06
N LYS A 126 -0.49 6.47 -9.46
CA LYS A 126 -0.32 7.14 -10.75
C LYS A 126 1.04 7.84 -10.85
N GLN A 127 1.44 8.57 -9.81
CA GLN A 127 2.72 9.27 -9.79
C GLN A 127 3.88 8.27 -9.88
N TRP A 128 3.82 7.18 -9.11
CA TRP A 128 4.80 6.11 -9.19
C TRP A 128 4.89 5.46 -10.58
N ALA A 129 3.75 5.21 -11.24
CA ALA A 129 3.72 4.68 -12.60
C ALA A 129 4.34 5.65 -13.62
N VAL A 130 4.14 6.95 -13.46
CA VAL A 130 4.78 7.98 -14.29
C VAL A 130 6.29 7.99 -14.09
N ASP A 131 6.76 7.88 -12.84
CA ASP A 131 8.19 7.84 -12.55
C ASP A 131 8.84 6.54 -13.06
N LEU A 132 8.14 5.41 -12.94
CA LEU A 132 8.58 4.13 -13.53
C LEU A 132 8.68 4.22 -15.05
N CYS A 133 7.74 4.88 -15.72
CA CYS A 133 7.77 5.05 -17.18
C CYS A 133 9.02 5.77 -17.70
N LYS A 134 9.66 6.62 -16.89
CA LYS A 134 10.90 7.32 -17.28
C LYS A 134 12.08 6.37 -17.45
N GLU A 135 12.11 5.31 -16.66
CA GLU A 135 13.21 4.32 -16.63
C GLU A 135 12.83 3.01 -17.34
N ASN A 136 11.52 2.72 -17.45
CA ASN A 136 10.98 1.50 -18.01
C ASN A 136 9.84 1.78 -18.99
N PRO A 137 10.09 1.73 -20.32
CA PRO A 137 9.05 2.00 -21.31
C PRO A 137 8.03 0.86 -21.46
N SER A 138 8.15 -0.25 -20.71
CA SER A 138 7.28 -1.44 -20.79
C SER A 138 6.23 -1.48 -19.68
N VAL A 139 5.70 -0.32 -19.29
CA VAL A 139 4.65 -0.20 -18.26
C VAL A 139 3.30 0.04 -18.91
N PHE A 140 2.30 -0.71 -18.46
CA PHE A 140 0.90 -0.47 -18.78
C PHE A 140 0.12 -0.17 -17.51
N TYR A 141 -0.28 1.10 -17.34
CA TYR A 141 -1.10 1.55 -16.22
C TYR A 141 -2.58 1.66 -16.62
N LYS A 142 -3.45 0.89 -15.95
CA LYS A 142 -4.89 0.86 -16.22
C LYS A 142 -5.68 1.30 -14.99
N VAL A 143 -6.44 2.39 -15.15
CA VAL A 143 -7.41 2.86 -14.16
C VAL A 143 -8.78 2.28 -14.47
N TYR A 144 -9.46 1.77 -13.45
CA TYR A 144 -10.81 1.22 -13.53
C TYR A 144 -11.79 2.21 -12.93
N GLU A 145 -12.57 2.87 -13.81
CA GLU A 145 -13.44 3.96 -13.39
C GLU A 145 -14.59 3.50 -12.47
N GLY A 146 -14.80 4.25 -11.39
CA GLY A 146 -15.84 4.00 -10.39
C GLY A 146 -15.60 2.75 -9.55
N LYS A 147 -14.38 2.19 -9.56
CA LYS A 147 -14.00 1.03 -8.73
C LYS A 147 -13.26 1.45 -7.48
N SER A 148 -13.72 0.93 -6.33
CA SER A 148 -13.02 1.00 -5.05
C SER A 148 -11.90 -0.05 -4.96
N HIS A 149 -11.24 -0.13 -3.80
CA HIS A 149 -10.14 -1.07 -3.52
C HIS A 149 -10.49 -2.55 -3.77
N LEU A 150 -11.67 -2.99 -3.33
CA LEU A 150 -12.11 -4.38 -3.51
C LEU A 150 -12.82 -4.58 -4.84
N ASP A 151 -13.56 -3.57 -5.33
CA ASP A 151 -14.33 -3.66 -6.57
C ASP A 151 -13.44 -3.76 -7.83
N VAL A 152 -12.19 -3.29 -7.75
CA VAL A 152 -11.24 -3.36 -8.87
C VAL A 152 -10.70 -4.77 -9.09
N VAL A 153 -10.73 -5.64 -8.08
CA VAL A 153 -10.08 -6.97 -8.14
C VAL A 153 -10.65 -7.82 -9.27
N ALA A 154 -11.97 -8.03 -9.29
CA ALA A 154 -12.60 -8.88 -10.29
C ALA A 154 -12.39 -8.42 -11.75
N PRO A 155 -12.60 -7.14 -12.12
CA PRO A 155 -12.30 -6.68 -13.47
C PRO A 155 -10.80 -6.68 -13.78
N ALA A 156 -9.93 -6.36 -12.82
CA ALA A 156 -8.48 -6.38 -13.06
C ALA A 156 -7.91 -7.78 -13.26
N VAL A 157 -8.44 -8.80 -12.59
CA VAL A 157 -8.08 -10.21 -12.84
C VAL A 157 -8.38 -10.61 -14.29
N LYS A 158 -9.50 -10.16 -14.87
CA LYS A 158 -9.87 -10.46 -16.26
C LYS A 158 -8.87 -9.91 -17.27
N ASP A 159 -8.20 -8.80 -16.95
CA ASP A 159 -7.16 -8.21 -17.80
C ASP A 159 -5.76 -8.77 -17.48
N THR A 160 -5.49 -9.03 -16.20
CA THR A 160 -4.17 -9.49 -15.72
C THR A 160 -3.85 -10.89 -16.22
N LEU A 161 -4.80 -11.82 -16.22
CA LEU A 161 -4.55 -13.21 -16.63
C LEU A 161 -4.13 -13.33 -18.11
N PRO A 162 -4.84 -12.72 -19.09
CA PRO A 162 -4.36 -12.68 -20.47
C PRO A 162 -3.03 -11.95 -20.61
N TRP A 163 -2.83 -10.83 -19.91
CA TRP A 163 -1.57 -10.08 -19.97
C TRP A 163 -0.37 -10.92 -19.52
N ILE A 164 -0.53 -11.73 -18.46
CA ILE A 164 0.51 -12.67 -17.99
C ILE A 164 0.74 -13.77 -19.03
N HIS A 165 -0.34 -14.38 -19.54
CA HIS A 165 -0.24 -15.42 -20.58
C HIS A 165 0.57 -14.93 -21.79
N ASP A 166 0.34 -13.70 -22.24
CA ASP A 166 1.05 -13.09 -23.35
C ASP A 166 2.56 -12.94 -23.09
N ARG A 167 2.97 -12.68 -21.84
CA ARG A 167 4.41 -12.64 -21.48
C ARG A 167 5.05 -14.03 -21.61
N PHE A 168 4.37 -15.09 -21.16
CA PHE A 168 4.85 -16.46 -21.32
C PHE A 168 4.86 -16.94 -22.78
N ALA A 169 3.99 -16.37 -23.63
CA ALA A 169 3.98 -16.61 -25.06
C ALA A 169 5.03 -15.79 -25.84
N ASN A 170 5.88 -15.01 -25.16
CA ASN A 170 6.84 -14.06 -25.74
C ASN A 170 6.18 -12.95 -26.60
N THR A 171 4.92 -12.62 -26.34
CA THR A 171 4.25 -11.47 -26.95
C THR A 171 4.76 -10.19 -26.29
N ALA A 172 5.15 -9.20 -27.11
CA ALA A 172 5.62 -7.90 -26.63
C ALA A 172 4.61 -7.23 -25.68
N ALA A 173 5.09 -6.63 -24.59
CA ALA A 173 4.23 -5.97 -23.62
C ALA A 173 3.64 -4.68 -24.19
N PRO A 174 2.31 -4.46 -24.07
CA PRO A 174 1.76 -3.16 -24.38
C PRO A 174 2.29 -2.13 -23.39
N SER A 175 2.36 -0.87 -23.82
CA SER A 175 2.77 0.25 -22.99
C SER A 175 1.84 1.43 -23.25
N ASN A 176 1.61 2.22 -22.20
CA ASN A 176 0.98 3.53 -22.31
C ASN A 176 1.79 4.61 -21.60
N CYS A 177 3.10 4.38 -21.43
CA CYS A 177 4.05 5.45 -21.15
C CYS A 177 3.99 6.43 -22.33
N VAL A 178 3.40 7.60 -22.11
CA VAL A 178 3.53 8.73 -23.02
C VAL A 178 4.85 9.43 -22.71
N GLU A 179 5.64 9.72 -23.74
CA GLU A 179 6.81 10.60 -23.64
C GLU A 179 6.41 12.01 -23.17
#